data_AF-A0A2E9CWN3-F1
#
_entry.id   AF-A0A2E9CWN3-F1
#
_cell.length_a   1.000
_cell.length_b   1.000
_cell.length_c   1.000
_cell.angle_alpha   90.00
_cell.angle_beta   90.00
_cell.angle_gamma   90.00
#
_symmetry.space_group_name_H-M   'P 1'
#
loop_
_entity.id
_entity.type
_entity.pdbx_description
1 polymer ?
#
loop_
_entity_poly.entity_id
_entity_poly.type
_entity_poly.pdbx_seq_one_letter_code
_entity_poly.pdbx_strand_id
1 'polypeptide(L)'
;MKKSLIGWIFLDKPIGMSSNLALQKVRNIYENCKAGYIGTLDPLASGFLPIALGKATKTIKYLENSSKEYVFTVQWGLKTTTGDFEGEIISKNKQYPRISSIKRIIKSFSGEIFQTPHRFSSKKINGVRAYKLARKKKKFELKKKSINIYKTKFLRKLSEDKT
;
A
#
# COMPACT_ATOMS: atom_id res chain seq x y z
N MET A 1 -23.29 29.38 -16.62
CA MET A 1 -22.14 28.45 -16.69
C MET A 1 -22.01 27.70 -15.36
N LYS A 2 -22.10 26.36 -15.36
CA LYS A 2 -21.80 25.56 -14.16
C LYS A 2 -20.33 25.78 -13.77
N LYS A 3 -20.05 26.26 -12.55
CA LYS A 3 -18.67 26.40 -12.07
C LYS A 3 -17.99 25.03 -12.11
N SER A 4 -16.86 24.93 -12.81
CA SER A 4 -16.02 23.73 -12.77
C SER A 4 -15.56 23.49 -11.34
N LEU A 5 -15.94 22.36 -10.75
CA LEU A 5 -15.40 21.92 -9.46
C LEU A 5 -13.89 21.68 -9.59
N ILE A 6 -13.11 22.30 -8.72
CA ILE A 6 -11.64 22.19 -8.68
C ILE A 6 -11.24 22.10 -7.21
N GLY A 7 -10.57 21.01 -6.83
CA GLY A 7 -10.14 20.85 -5.44
C GLY A 7 -9.60 19.46 -5.15
N TRP A 8 -9.37 19.22 -3.86
CA TRP A 8 -8.93 17.94 -3.32
C TRP A 8 -9.92 17.44 -2.28
N ILE A 9 -10.10 16.13 -2.27
CA ILE A 9 -10.81 15.40 -1.23
C ILE A 9 -9.83 14.46 -0.58
N PHE A 10 -9.77 14.51 0.74
CA PHE A 10 -8.98 13.59 1.53
C PHE A 10 -9.91 12.55 2.11
N LEU A 11 -10.00 11.41 1.42
CA LEU A 11 -10.88 10.33 1.83
C LEU A 11 -10.15 9.44 2.83
N ASP A 12 -10.79 9.13 3.96
CA ASP A 12 -10.42 7.94 4.72
C ASP A 12 -11.05 6.71 4.03
N LYS A 13 -10.25 6.02 3.23
CA LYS A 13 -10.71 4.87 2.45
C LYS A 13 -11.03 3.71 3.41
N PRO A 14 -12.23 3.12 3.38
CA PRO A 14 -12.54 1.97 4.23
C PRO A 14 -11.80 0.70 3.76
N ILE A 15 -11.69 -0.27 4.66
CA ILE A 15 -11.22 -1.63 4.37
C ILE A 15 -12.22 -2.31 3.41
N GLY A 16 -11.72 -3.21 2.55
CA GLY A 16 -12.49 -3.96 1.56
C GLY A 16 -12.76 -3.21 0.26
N MET A 17 -12.36 -1.95 0.17
CA MET A 17 -12.56 -1.11 -1.01
C MET A 17 -11.26 -0.85 -1.76
N SER A 18 -11.23 -1.09 -3.07
CA SER A 18 -10.09 -0.66 -3.89
C SER A 18 -10.03 0.87 -4.03
N SER A 19 -8.82 1.43 -4.17
CA SER A 19 -8.64 2.87 -4.39
C SER A 19 -9.41 3.39 -5.62
N ASN A 20 -9.52 2.58 -6.69
CA ASN A 20 -10.27 2.95 -7.88
C ASN A 20 -11.79 2.94 -7.63
N LEU A 21 -12.31 1.98 -6.86
CA LEU A 21 -13.73 1.98 -6.49
C LEU A 21 -14.08 3.20 -5.65
N ALA A 22 -13.21 3.57 -4.70
CA ALA A 22 -13.34 4.80 -3.91
C ALA A 22 -13.36 6.05 -4.80
N LEU A 23 -12.45 6.14 -5.78
CA LEU A 23 -12.45 7.22 -6.78
C LEU A 23 -13.78 7.29 -7.54
N GLN A 24 -14.30 6.18 -8.04
CA GLN A 24 -15.56 6.19 -8.80
C GLN A 24 -16.74 6.64 -7.93
N LYS A 25 -16.82 6.21 -6.66
CA LYS A 25 -17.85 6.69 -5.74
C LYS A 25 -17.78 8.20 -5.55
N VAL A 26 -16.59 8.75 -5.32
CA VAL A 26 -16.40 10.20 -5.21
C VAL A 26 -16.80 10.91 -6.51
N ARG A 27 -16.39 10.40 -7.68
CA ARG A 27 -16.79 10.97 -8.97
C ARG A 27 -18.31 11.02 -9.13
N ASN A 28 -19.02 9.95 -8.77
CA ASN A 28 -20.47 9.90 -8.88
C ASN A 28 -21.15 10.96 -8.00
N ILE A 29 -20.65 11.19 -6.78
CA ILE A 29 -21.15 12.24 -5.88
C ILE A 29 -20.97 13.64 -6.50
N TYR A 30 -19.86 13.87 -7.20
CA TYR A 30 -19.54 15.15 -7.84
C TYR A 30 -19.80 15.14 -9.35
N GLU A 31 -20.95 14.62 -9.75
CA GLU A 31 -21.49 14.70 -11.12
C GLU A 31 -20.53 14.20 -12.21
N ASN A 32 -19.83 13.10 -11.95
CA ASN A 32 -18.88 12.46 -12.87
C ASN A 32 -17.73 13.36 -13.36
N CYS A 33 -17.38 14.39 -12.58
CA CYS A 33 -16.28 15.28 -12.92
C CYS A 33 -14.95 14.51 -13.12
N LYS A 34 -14.01 15.15 -13.82
CA LYS A 34 -12.65 14.62 -13.98
C LYS A 34 -12.04 14.44 -12.59
N ALA A 35 -11.52 13.25 -12.29
CA ALA A 35 -10.86 13.00 -11.01
C ALA A 35 -9.70 12.02 -11.16
N GLY A 36 -8.78 12.06 -10.21
CA GLY A 36 -7.69 11.10 -10.07
C GLY A 36 -7.20 11.05 -8.64
N TYR A 37 -6.51 9.98 -8.25
CA TYR A 37 -5.96 9.82 -6.90
C TYR A 37 -4.46 9.55 -6.93
N ILE A 38 -3.82 9.71 -5.78
CA ILE A 38 -2.42 9.34 -5.56
C ILE A 38 -2.29 8.49 -4.30
N GLY A 39 -1.27 7.64 -4.24
CA GLY A 39 -1.06 6.73 -3.11
C GLY A 39 -2.09 5.60 -3.12
N THR A 40 -1.93 4.65 -4.05
CA THR A 40 -2.83 3.49 -4.09
C THR A 40 -2.72 2.72 -2.77
N LEU A 41 -3.86 2.56 -2.10
CA LEU A 41 -4.04 1.68 -0.95
C LEU A 41 -4.65 0.36 -1.42
N ASP A 42 -4.12 -0.75 -0.91
CA ASP A 42 -4.66 -2.09 -1.13
C ASP A 42 -6.06 -2.22 -0.51
N PRO A 43 -6.90 -3.18 -0.97
CA PRO A 43 -8.24 -3.37 -0.43
C PRO A 43 -8.25 -3.60 1.09
N LEU A 44 -7.31 -4.37 1.62
CA LEU A 44 -7.19 -4.64 3.05
C LEU A 44 -6.72 -3.45 3.91
N ALA A 45 -6.19 -2.40 3.30
CA ALA A 45 -5.75 -1.21 4.01
C ALA A 45 -6.90 -0.20 4.13
N SER A 46 -6.95 0.56 5.21
CA SER A 46 -7.74 1.80 5.30
C SER A 46 -6.84 3.02 5.33
N GLY A 47 -7.43 4.21 5.36
CA GLY A 47 -6.72 5.45 5.63
C GLY A 47 -6.68 6.41 4.45
N PHE A 48 -5.72 7.32 4.53
CA PHE A 48 -5.65 8.53 3.72
C PHE A 48 -5.48 8.27 2.22
N LEU A 49 -6.52 8.58 1.44
CA LEU A 49 -6.54 8.52 -0.02
C LEU A 49 -6.89 9.90 -0.61
N PRO A 50 -5.88 10.69 -1.04
CA PRO A 50 -6.11 11.96 -1.71
C PRO A 50 -6.69 11.80 -3.11
N ILE A 51 -7.79 12.48 -3.38
CA ILE A 51 -8.51 12.49 -4.65
C ILE A 51 -8.58 13.94 -5.16
N ALA A 52 -7.96 14.21 -6.30
CA ALA A 52 -8.04 15.50 -6.98
C ALA A 52 -9.22 15.54 -7.94
N LEU A 53 -9.91 16.68 -7.99
CA LEU A 53 -11.07 16.94 -8.83
C LEU A 53 -10.80 18.06 -9.85
N GLY A 54 -11.36 17.92 -11.04
CA GLY A 54 -11.26 18.88 -12.14
C GLY A 54 -9.82 19.18 -12.54
N LYS A 55 -9.47 20.48 -12.56
CA LYS A 55 -8.11 20.93 -12.91
C LYS A 55 -7.06 20.57 -11.86
N ALA A 56 -7.47 20.27 -10.61
CA ALA A 56 -6.54 19.89 -9.55
C ALA A 56 -5.79 18.58 -9.87
N THR A 57 -6.32 17.72 -10.76
CA THR A 57 -5.61 16.49 -11.18
C THR A 57 -4.24 16.79 -11.80
N LYS A 58 -4.02 17.99 -12.33
CA LYS A 58 -2.71 18.42 -12.87
C LYS A 58 -1.64 18.56 -11.77
N THR A 59 -2.05 18.67 -10.51
CA THR A 59 -1.16 18.84 -9.36
C THR A 59 -0.72 17.52 -8.71
N ILE A 60 -1.34 16.38 -9.10
CA ILE A 60 -1.01 15.05 -8.57
C ILE A 60 0.49 14.74 -8.68
N LYS A 61 1.12 15.11 -9.80
CA LYS A 61 2.56 14.86 -10.05
C LYS A 61 3.48 15.44 -8.98
N TYR A 62 3.08 16.54 -8.32
CA TYR A 62 3.88 17.18 -7.28
C TYR A 62 3.89 16.38 -5.97
N LEU A 63 2.94 15.46 -5.78
CA LEU A 63 2.80 14.65 -4.58
C LEU A 63 3.43 13.25 -4.72
N GLU A 64 3.96 12.88 -5.89
CA GLU A 64 4.51 11.53 -6.13
C GLU A 64 5.63 11.19 -5.15
N ASN A 65 6.47 12.17 -4.82
CA ASN A 65 7.62 12.03 -3.92
C ASN A 65 7.33 12.45 -2.47
N SER A 66 6.07 12.66 -2.11
CA SER A 66 5.68 12.92 -0.71
C SER A 66 6.10 11.75 0.20
N SER A 67 6.39 12.02 1.47
CA SER A 67 6.54 10.97 2.47
C SER A 67 5.18 10.35 2.80
N LYS A 68 5.19 9.07 3.20
CA LYS A 68 3.99 8.34 3.64
C LYS A 68 4.28 7.68 4.98
N GLU A 69 3.27 7.65 5.84
CA GLU A 69 3.30 6.94 7.12
C GLU A 69 2.30 5.79 7.09
N TYR A 70 2.69 4.66 7.66
CA TYR A 70 1.87 3.45 7.70
C TYR A 70 1.91 2.85 9.10
N VAL A 71 0.75 2.41 9.56
CA VAL A 71 0.60 1.57 10.75
C VAL A 71 0.06 0.23 10.28
N PHE A 72 0.75 -0.85 10.67
CA PHE A 72 0.37 -2.20 10.30
C PHE A 72 0.69 -3.19 11.42
N THR A 73 0.06 -4.36 11.34
CA THR A 73 0.28 -5.48 12.24
C THR A 73 0.89 -6.64 11.46
N VAL A 74 1.83 -7.34 12.08
CA VAL A 74 2.44 -8.55 11.52
C VAL A 74 2.03 -9.74 12.36
N GLN A 75 1.56 -10.81 11.71
CA GLN A 75 1.35 -12.10 12.35
C GLN A 75 2.55 -13.00 12.08
N TRP A 76 3.30 -13.32 13.14
CA TRP A 76 4.42 -14.25 13.08
C TRP A 76 3.94 -15.70 12.96
N GLY A 77 4.80 -16.55 12.39
CA GLY A 77 4.54 -17.99 12.23
C GLY A 77 3.67 -18.36 11.04
N LEU A 78 3.22 -17.38 10.23
CA LEU A 78 2.49 -17.63 8.98
C LEU A 78 3.21 -17.00 7.80
N LYS A 79 3.17 -17.68 6.66
CA LYS A 79 3.57 -17.14 5.35
C LYS A 79 2.44 -17.37 4.36
N THR A 80 2.08 -16.32 3.61
CA THR A 80 1.02 -16.38 2.59
C THR A 80 1.58 -16.13 1.19
N THR A 81 0.80 -16.46 0.16
CA THR A 81 1.16 -16.24 -1.25
C THR A 81 1.30 -14.77 -1.63
N THR A 82 0.56 -13.88 -0.96
CA THR A 82 0.49 -12.44 -1.27
C THR A 82 1.31 -11.57 -0.32
N GLY A 83 1.78 -12.11 0.81
CA GLY A 83 2.48 -11.36 1.86
C GLY A 83 1.54 -10.60 2.81
N ASP A 84 0.24 -10.80 2.68
CA ASP A 84 -0.83 -10.25 3.51
C ASP A 84 -1.89 -11.31 3.83
N PHE A 85 -3.01 -10.91 4.44
CA PHE A 85 -4.10 -11.80 4.83
C PHE A 85 -5.04 -12.21 3.69
N GLU A 86 -4.93 -11.63 2.49
CA GLU A 86 -5.77 -12.02 1.35
C GLU A 86 -5.25 -13.29 0.64
N GLY A 87 -4.00 -13.68 0.90
CA GLY A 87 -3.36 -14.84 0.27
C GLY A 87 -3.53 -16.15 1.03
N GLU A 88 -3.51 -17.25 0.28
CA GLU A 88 -3.46 -18.60 0.84
C GLU A 88 -2.20 -18.83 1.69
N ILE A 89 -2.34 -19.56 2.80
CA ILE A 89 -1.22 -19.89 3.68
C ILE A 89 -0.37 -20.97 3.02
N ILE A 90 0.91 -20.68 2.82
CA ILE A 90 1.90 -21.59 2.21
C ILE A 90 2.86 -22.20 3.22
N SER A 91 2.93 -21.65 4.44
CA SER A 91 3.74 -22.21 5.51
C SER A 91 3.23 -21.74 6.86
N LYS A 92 3.31 -22.65 7.85
CA LYS A 92 3.03 -22.39 9.25
C LYS A 92 4.19 -22.91 10.10
N ASN A 93 4.61 -22.15 11.10
CA ASN A 93 5.52 -22.63 12.14
C ASN A 93 5.18 -21.98 13.48
N LYS A 94 5.74 -22.53 14.56
CA LYS A 94 5.62 -21.98 15.93
C LYS A 94 6.87 -21.19 16.35
N GLN A 95 7.56 -20.60 15.37
CA GLN A 95 8.73 -19.77 15.65
C GLN A 95 8.29 -18.31 15.75
N TYR A 96 8.56 -17.73 16.91
CA TYR A 96 8.16 -16.38 17.22
C TYR A 96 9.38 -15.59 17.74
N PRO A 97 9.55 -14.34 17.32
CA PRO A 97 10.67 -13.53 17.77
C PRO A 97 10.39 -12.90 19.15
N ARG A 98 11.39 -12.93 20.03
CA ARG A 98 11.37 -12.14 21.28
C ARG A 98 11.16 -10.66 20.98
N ILE A 99 10.37 -9.97 21.81
CA ILE A 99 10.09 -8.53 21.65
C ILE A 99 11.36 -7.69 21.61
N SER A 100 12.37 -8.04 22.43
CA SER A 100 13.67 -7.37 22.42
C SER A 100 14.38 -7.48 21.07
N SER A 101 14.32 -8.65 20.43
CA SER A 101 14.85 -8.86 19.07
C SER A 101 14.12 -8.00 18.05
N ILE A 102 12.78 -7.91 18.11
CA ILE A 102 11.98 -7.05 17.22
C ILE A 102 12.40 -5.58 17.38
N LYS A 103 12.43 -5.07 18.63
CA LYS A 103 12.79 -3.68 18.92
C LYS A 103 14.21 -3.32 18.46
N ARG A 104 15.13 -4.28 18.48
CA ARG A 104 16.49 -4.09 17.96
C ARG A 104 16.52 -4.08 16.43
N ILE A 105 15.96 -5.10 15.79
CA ILE A 105 16.00 -5.27 14.33
C ILE A 105 15.20 -4.18 13.62
N ILE A 106 14.07 -3.72 14.17
CA ILE A 106 13.26 -2.70 13.49
C ILE A 106 14.03 -1.41 13.23
N LYS A 107 15.00 -1.07 14.10
CA LYS A 107 15.85 0.12 13.94
C LYS A 107 16.77 0.00 12.72
N SER A 108 17.24 -1.20 12.37
CA SER A 108 18.15 -1.43 11.23
C SER A 108 17.48 -1.23 9.88
N PHE A 109 16.16 -1.07 9.83
CA PHE A 109 15.46 -0.72 8.60
C PHE A 109 15.49 0.78 8.30
N SER A 110 15.92 1.63 9.23
CA SER A 110 15.96 3.08 8.99
C SER A 110 17.10 3.45 8.03
N GLY A 111 16.85 4.41 7.13
CA GLY A 111 17.78 4.83 6.09
C GLY A 111 17.47 4.22 4.72
N GLU A 112 18.46 4.29 3.84
CA GLU A 112 18.36 3.78 2.48
C GLU A 112 18.49 2.26 2.45
N ILE A 113 17.50 1.58 1.88
CA ILE A 113 17.50 0.13 1.69
C ILE A 113 17.07 -0.24 0.26
N PHE A 114 17.53 -1.38 -0.21
CA PHE A 114 17.11 -1.93 -1.50
C PHE A 114 15.97 -2.93 -1.30
N GLN A 115 14.77 -2.58 -1.78
CA GLN A 115 13.60 -3.43 -1.72
C GLN A 115 13.27 -3.99 -3.10
N THR A 116 13.04 -5.30 -3.18
CA THR A 116 12.38 -5.92 -4.34
C THR A 116 10.87 -5.76 -4.17
N PRO A 117 10.16 -5.08 -5.09
CA PRO A 117 8.71 -4.96 -5.00
C PRO A 117 8.03 -6.33 -5.03
N HIS A 118 6.87 -6.44 -4.38
CA HIS A 118 6.11 -7.69 -4.40
C HIS A 118 5.60 -8.03 -5.81
N ARG A 119 5.46 -9.33 -6.11
CA ARG A 119 4.96 -9.81 -7.41
C ARG A 119 3.52 -9.38 -7.68
N PHE A 120 2.71 -9.25 -6.62
CA PHE A 120 1.34 -8.75 -6.69
C PHE A 120 1.26 -7.22 -6.58
N SER A 121 2.20 -6.49 -7.19
CA SER A 121 2.21 -5.03 -7.18
C SER A 121 1.67 -4.41 -8.47
N SER A 122 1.34 -3.13 -8.39
CA SER A 122 0.99 -2.30 -9.56
C SER A 122 2.20 -1.90 -10.41
N LYS A 123 3.41 -2.42 -10.19
CA LYS A 123 4.58 -2.12 -11.06
C LYS A 123 4.35 -2.65 -12.48
N LYS A 124 4.83 -1.94 -13.50
CA LYS A 124 4.74 -2.39 -14.90
C LYS A 124 6.05 -3.06 -15.32
N ILE A 125 5.94 -4.18 -16.02
CA ILE A 125 7.03 -4.91 -16.68
C ILE A 125 6.62 -5.00 -18.16
N ASN A 126 7.41 -4.40 -19.05
CA ASN A 126 7.14 -4.34 -20.49
C ASN A 126 5.68 -3.92 -20.80
N GLY A 127 5.22 -2.85 -20.13
CA GLY A 127 3.86 -2.30 -20.28
C GLY A 127 2.75 -3.00 -19.47
N VAL A 128 2.97 -4.22 -18.96
CA VAL A 128 1.98 -5.03 -18.23
C VAL A 128 2.17 -4.93 -16.71
N ARG A 129 1.08 -4.78 -15.94
CA ARG A 129 1.14 -4.75 -14.47
C ARG A 129 1.59 -6.12 -13.90
N ALA A 130 2.48 -6.11 -12.91
CA ALA A 130 3.08 -7.31 -12.31
C ALA A 130 2.04 -8.25 -11.72
N TYR A 131 1.02 -7.72 -11.02
CA TYR A 131 -0.06 -8.56 -10.48
C TYR A 131 -0.83 -9.32 -11.59
N LYS A 132 -0.97 -8.77 -12.80
CA LYS A 132 -1.61 -9.47 -13.93
C LYS A 132 -0.76 -10.66 -14.39
N LEU A 133 0.57 -10.50 -14.41
CA LEU A 133 1.50 -11.58 -14.74
C LEU A 133 1.54 -12.65 -13.63
N ALA A 134 1.50 -12.23 -12.37
CA ALA A 134 1.51 -13.12 -11.21
C ALA A 134 0.27 -14.02 -11.17
N ARG A 135 -0.93 -13.46 -11.40
CA ARG A 135 -2.18 -14.23 -11.51
C ARG A 135 -2.17 -15.23 -12.66
N LYS A 136 -1.45 -14.94 -13.75
CA LYS A 136 -1.24 -15.86 -14.89
C LYS A 136 -0.11 -16.87 -14.66
N LYS A 137 0.45 -16.95 -13.43
CA LYS A 137 1.58 -17.82 -13.07
C LYS A 137 2.82 -17.67 -13.98
N LYS A 138 2.99 -16.52 -14.66
CA LYS A 138 4.16 -16.27 -15.52
C LYS A 138 5.41 -15.98 -14.67
N LYS A 139 6.56 -16.53 -15.06
CA LYS A 139 7.86 -16.17 -14.49
C LYS A 139 8.26 -14.77 -14.98
N PHE A 140 8.68 -13.91 -14.05
CA PHE A 140 9.21 -12.58 -14.31
C PHE A 140 10.02 -12.11 -13.10
N GLU A 141 10.92 -11.17 -13.30
CA GLU A 141 11.74 -10.59 -12.23
C GLU A 141 11.41 -9.11 -12.02
N LEU A 142 11.54 -8.66 -10.78
CA LEU A 142 11.39 -7.26 -10.41
C LEU A 142 12.75 -6.74 -9.96
N LYS A 143 13.23 -5.68 -10.61
CA LYS A 143 14.47 -5.02 -10.19
C LYS A 143 14.30 -4.45 -8.78
N LYS A 144 15.34 -4.59 -7.96
CA LYS A 144 15.43 -3.90 -6.66
C LYS A 144 15.34 -2.39 -6.89
N LYS A 145 14.66 -1.69 -5.99
CA LYS A 145 14.60 -0.23 -5.97
C LYS A 145 15.13 0.25 -4.62
N SER A 146 15.93 1.32 -4.65
CA SER A 146 16.24 2.08 -3.44
C SER A 146 14.95 2.74 -2.90
N ILE A 147 14.74 2.58 -1.60
CA ILE A 147 13.73 3.29 -0.82
C ILE A 147 14.40 3.83 0.43
N ASN A 148 13.89 4.94 0.96
CA ASN A 148 14.36 5.51 2.21
C ASN A 148 13.28 5.37 3.29
N ILE A 149 13.63 4.74 4.41
CA ILE A 149 12.75 4.61 5.58
C ILE A 149 13.21 5.64 6.61
N TYR A 150 12.43 6.71 6.75
CA TYR A 150 12.76 7.83 7.65
C TYR A 150 12.71 7.45 9.13
N LYS A 151 11.72 6.63 9.51
CA LYS A 151 11.49 6.25 10.90
C LYS A 151 10.75 4.93 10.98
N THR A 152 11.15 4.11 11.93
CA THR A 152 10.39 2.92 12.33
C THR A 152 10.08 2.98 13.82
N LYS A 153 8.92 2.47 14.22
CA LYS A 153 8.50 2.42 15.62
C LYS A 153 7.74 1.14 15.89
N PHE A 154 8.19 0.37 16.87
CA PHE A 154 7.39 -0.71 17.44
C PHE A 154 6.34 -0.10 18.36
N LEU A 155 5.06 -0.38 18.11
CA LEU A 155 3.95 0.17 18.91
C LEU A 155 3.62 -0.74 20.10
N ARG A 156 3.14 -1.95 19.84
CA ARG A 156 2.75 -2.92 20.88
C ARG A 156 2.70 -4.34 20.34
N LYS A 157 2.68 -5.31 21.26
CA LYS A 157 2.31 -6.72 21.01
C LYS A 157 0.79 -6.84 21.20
N LEU A 158 0.11 -7.59 20.33
CA LEU A 158 -1.36 -7.75 20.38
C LEU A 158 -1.83 -9.10 20.95
N SER A 159 -1.10 -10.19 20.69
CA SER A 159 -1.45 -11.54 21.16
C SER A 159 -0.63 -11.92 22.37
N GLU A 160 -1.18 -12.55 23.41
CA GLU A 160 -0.42 -12.94 24.61
C GLU A 160 0.51 -14.15 24.36
N ASP A 161 0.03 -15.17 23.63
CA ASP A 161 0.66 -16.52 23.56
C ASP A 161 1.62 -16.78 22.39
N LYS A 162 1.86 -15.79 21.51
CA LYS A 162 2.67 -15.97 20.29
C LYS A 162 3.87 -15.03 20.28
N THR A 163 4.93 -15.42 21.02
CA THR A 163 6.28 -14.81 21.05
C THR A 163 7.36 -15.83 21.26
#